data_AF-A0A2N3B6L9-F1
#
_entry.id   AF-A0A2N3B6L9-F1
#
_cell.length_a   1.000
_cell.length_b   1.000
_cell.length_c   1.000
_cell.angle_alpha   90.00
_cell.angle_beta   90.00
_cell.angle_gamma   90.00
#
_symmetry.space_group_name_H-M   'P 1'
#
loop_
_entity.id
_entity.type
_entity.pdbx_description
1 polymer ?
#
loop_
_entity_poly.entity_id
_entity_poly.type
_entity_poly.pdbx_seq_one_letter_code
_entity_poly.pdbx_strand_id
1 'polypeptide(L)'
;HTNADTFARNPDNSDDARSKPLAWRNAWDIPEMTKVADAAVLERDAAKRAETYLALQREHQQTSPFVIMFQEIENVAMRKNVQNFVIGPSFNDNKFGGVTK
;
A
#
# COMPACT_ATOMS: atom_id res chain seq x y z
N HIS A 1 6.23 3.42 -5.41
CA HIS A 1 4.94 2.68 -5.42
C HIS A 1 4.46 2.61 -3.98
N THR A 2 3.32 3.22 -3.62
CA THR A 2 2.89 3.29 -2.19
C THR A 2 1.76 2.31 -1.89
N ASN A 3 0.51 2.59 -2.26
CA ASN A 3 -0.61 1.68 -1.92
C ASN A 3 -1.22 0.96 -3.13
N ALA A 4 -1.34 1.61 -4.29
CA ALA A 4 -2.00 1.01 -5.45
C ALA A 4 -1.26 -0.25 -5.98
N ASP A 5 0.07 -0.27 -5.87
CA ASP A 5 0.92 -1.40 -6.28
C ASP A 5 0.73 -2.63 -5.37
N THR A 6 0.35 -2.43 -4.11
CA THR A 6 0.14 -3.51 -3.14
C THR A 6 -1.22 -4.20 -3.31
N PHE A 7 -2.24 -3.46 -3.74
CA PHE A 7 -3.64 -3.94 -3.75
C PHE A 7 -4.21 -4.19 -5.15
N ALA A 8 -3.88 -3.34 -6.13
CA ALA A 8 -4.55 -3.29 -7.44
C ALA A 8 -3.62 -3.64 -8.60
N ARG A 9 -2.56 -4.40 -8.35
CA ARG A 9 -1.56 -4.78 -9.35
C ARG A 9 -1.13 -6.23 -9.16
N ASN A 10 -1.17 -7.02 -10.23
CA ASN A 10 -0.70 -8.41 -10.28
C ASN A 10 -0.14 -8.71 -11.68
N PRO A 11 1.12 -8.36 -11.96
CA PRO A 11 1.68 -8.48 -13.31
C PRO A 11 1.98 -9.93 -13.73
N ASP A 12 2.07 -10.85 -12.78
CA ASP A 12 2.33 -12.27 -13.00
C ASP A 12 1.67 -13.06 -11.88
N ASN A 13 0.61 -13.83 -12.21
CA ASN A 13 -0.15 -14.62 -11.25
C ASN A 13 0.37 -16.06 -11.09
N SER A 14 1.55 -16.37 -11.62
CA SER A 14 2.17 -17.70 -11.48
C SER A 14 2.90 -17.87 -10.15
N ASP A 15 3.22 -19.12 -9.79
CA ASP A 15 3.95 -19.43 -8.56
C ASP A 15 5.38 -18.82 -8.52
N ASP A 16 5.96 -18.64 -9.70
CA ASP A 16 7.31 -18.11 -9.94
C ASP A 16 7.36 -16.57 -10.02
N ALA A 17 6.23 -15.89 -9.74
CA ALA A 17 6.14 -14.44 -9.79
C ALA A 17 7.19 -13.75 -8.90
N ARG A 18 7.89 -12.77 -9.49
CA ARG A 18 8.91 -11.96 -8.80
C ARG A 18 8.33 -11.06 -7.71
N SER A 19 7.06 -10.65 -7.86
CA SER A 19 6.33 -9.83 -6.90
C SER A 19 5.11 -10.60 -6.45
N LYS A 20 4.84 -10.60 -5.13
CA LYS A 20 3.73 -11.35 -4.52
C LYS A 20 2.80 -10.41 -3.74
N PRO A 21 2.17 -9.42 -4.41
CA PRO A 21 1.26 -8.46 -3.78
C PRO A 21 -0.02 -9.12 -3.27
N LEU A 22 -0.90 -8.37 -2.60
CA LEU A 22 -2.12 -8.97 -2.01
C LEU A 22 -3.05 -9.58 -3.07
N ALA A 23 -3.13 -8.96 -4.26
CA ALA A 23 -3.84 -9.54 -5.40
C ALA A 23 -3.32 -10.93 -5.77
N TRP A 24 -2.00 -11.11 -5.88
CA TRP A 24 -1.35 -12.41 -6.10
C TRP A 24 -1.61 -13.40 -4.98
N ARG A 25 -1.54 -12.97 -3.71
CA ARG A 25 -1.80 -13.84 -2.55
C ARG A 25 -3.23 -14.39 -2.52
N ASN A 26 -4.15 -13.78 -3.24
CA ASN A 26 -5.53 -14.23 -3.42
C ASN A 26 -5.76 -14.88 -4.80
N ALA A 27 -4.69 -15.19 -5.54
CA ALA A 27 -4.72 -15.69 -6.91
C ALA A 27 -5.58 -14.83 -7.85
N TRP A 28 -5.71 -13.53 -7.58
CA TRP A 28 -6.61 -12.63 -8.28
C TRP A 28 -5.92 -12.06 -9.52
N ASP A 29 -6.28 -12.59 -10.68
CA ASP A 29 -5.78 -12.12 -11.97
C ASP A 29 -6.53 -10.87 -12.44
N ILE A 30 -5.80 -9.77 -12.59
CA ILE A 30 -6.36 -8.43 -12.87
C ILE A 30 -5.50 -7.68 -13.91
N PRO A 31 -5.42 -8.19 -15.16
CA PRO A 31 -4.51 -7.65 -16.17
C PRO A 31 -4.86 -6.21 -16.56
N GLU A 32 -6.14 -5.87 -16.64
CA GLU A 32 -6.57 -4.50 -17.00
C GLU A 32 -6.32 -3.50 -15.87
N MET A 33 -6.67 -3.86 -14.64
CA MET A 33 -6.38 -3.03 -13.45
C MET A 33 -4.87 -2.80 -13.29
N THR A 34 -4.06 -3.83 -13.55
CA THR A 34 -2.59 -3.76 -13.56
C THR A 34 -2.08 -2.77 -14.60
N LYS A 35 -2.61 -2.79 -15.84
CA LYS A 35 -2.23 -1.82 -16.89
C LYS A 35 -2.57 -0.39 -16.48
N VAL A 36 -3.75 -0.16 -15.91
CA VAL A 36 -4.18 1.17 -15.45
C VAL A 36 -3.29 1.64 -14.31
N ALA A 37 -2.97 0.77 -13.34
CA ALA A 37 -2.06 1.09 -12.24
C ALA A 37 -0.66 1.47 -12.73
N ASP A 38 -0.11 0.70 -13.68
CA ASP A 38 1.21 0.97 -14.28
C ASP A 38 1.22 2.30 -15.07
N ALA A 39 0.14 2.60 -15.81
CA ALA A 39 0.01 3.86 -16.53
C ALA A 39 -0.12 5.06 -15.59
N ALA A 40 -0.89 4.93 -14.50
CA ALA A 40 -1.09 6.00 -13.50
C ALA A 40 0.21 6.41 -12.80
N VAL A 41 1.18 5.49 -12.67
CA VAL A 41 2.51 5.80 -12.12
C VAL A 41 3.30 6.74 -13.04
N LEU A 42 3.12 6.63 -14.36
CA LEU A 42 3.81 7.43 -15.36
C LEU A 42 3.11 8.77 -15.64
N GLU A 43 1.90 8.98 -15.13
CA GLU A 43 1.14 10.21 -15.29
C GLU A 43 1.79 11.37 -14.51
N ARG A 44 2.04 12.47 -15.24
CA ARG A 44 2.72 13.67 -14.73
C ARG A 44 1.72 14.68 -14.15
N ASP A 45 0.50 14.72 -14.70
CA ASP A 45 -0.55 15.58 -14.17
C ASP A 45 -1.11 15.00 -12.86
N ALA A 46 -0.96 15.75 -11.78
CA ALA A 46 -1.38 15.31 -10.46
C ALA A 46 -2.90 15.15 -10.32
N ALA A 47 -3.70 16.00 -10.97
CA ALA A 47 -5.16 15.95 -10.90
C ALA A 47 -5.67 14.73 -11.66
N LYS A 48 -5.19 14.54 -12.90
CA LYS A 48 -5.53 13.37 -13.72
C LYS A 48 -5.10 12.05 -13.07
N ARG A 49 -3.92 12.03 -12.45
CA ARG A 49 -3.44 10.87 -11.70
C ARG A 49 -4.32 10.57 -10.48
N ALA A 50 -4.78 11.60 -9.77
CA ALA A 50 -5.68 11.42 -8.62
C ALA A 50 -7.05 10.86 -9.06
N GLU A 51 -7.63 11.38 -10.14
CA GLU A 51 -8.87 10.86 -10.71
C GLU A 51 -8.74 9.39 -11.16
N THR A 52 -7.62 9.06 -11.80
CA THR A 52 -7.32 7.69 -12.24
C THR A 52 -7.26 6.73 -11.04
N TYR A 53 -6.56 7.11 -9.96
CA TYR A 53 -6.49 6.30 -8.75
C TYR A 53 -7.85 6.18 -8.04
N LEU A 54 -8.68 7.23 -8.05
CA LEU A 54 -10.02 7.18 -7.48
C LEU A 54 -10.92 6.18 -8.22
N ALA A 55 -10.89 6.19 -9.55
CA ALA A 55 -11.62 5.22 -10.36
C ALA A 55 -11.14 3.79 -10.09
N LEU A 56 -9.82 3.59 -10.11
CA LEU A 56 -9.18 2.30 -9.83
C LEU A 56 -9.57 1.75 -8.45
N GLN A 57 -9.53 2.59 -7.42
CA GLN A 57 -9.88 2.18 -6.05
C GLN A 57 -11.36 1.82 -5.92
N ARG A 58 -12.26 2.52 -6.61
CA ARG A 58 -13.69 2.17 -6.61
C ARG A 58 -13.94 0.82 -7.27
N GLU A 59 -13.34 0.58 -8.43
CA GLU A 59 -13.45 -0.71 -9.12
C GLU A 59 -12.87 -1.85 -8.26
N HIS A 60 -11.69 -1.63 -7.68
CA HIS A 60 -11.08 -2.57 -6.75
C HIS A 60 -12.04 -2.89 -5.59
N GLN A 61 -12.62 -1.89 -4.92
CA GLN A 61 -13.55 -2.12 -3.80
C GLN A 61 -14.81 -2.91 -4.19
N GLN A 62 -15.24 -2.86 -5.45
CA GLN A 62 -16.41 -3.57 -5.94
C GLN A 62 -16.11 -5.00 -6.38
N THR A 63 -14.89 -5.26 -6.87
CA THR A 63 -14.54 -6.51 -7.56
C THR A 63 -13.51 -7.35 -6.82
N SER A 64 -12.84 -6.80 -5.80
CA SER A 64 -11.79 -7.53 -5.08
C SER A 64 -12.36 -8.75 -4.33
N PRO A 65 -11.65 -9.89 -4.35
CA PRO A 65 -12.05 -11.10 -3.62
C PRO A 65 -11.76 -11.01 -2.12
N PHE A 66 -11.32 -9.85 -1.63
CA PHE A 66 -11.03 -9.58 -0.23
C PHE A 66 -11.60 -8.22 0.17
N VAL A 67 -11.84 -8.04 1.47
CA VAL A 67 -12.37 -6.81 2.06
C VAL A 67 -11.34 -6.25 3.03
N ILE A 68 -11.07 -4.96 2.94
CA ILE A 68 -10.22 -4.26 3.91
C ILE A 68 -11.05 -3.99 5.16
N MET A 69 -10.67 -4.60 6.29
CA MET A 69 -11.41 -4.46 7.55
C MET A 69 -10.83 -3.35 8.45
N PHE A 70 -9.51 -3.37 8.64
CA PHE A 70 -8.81 -2.46 9.54
C PHE A 70 -7.51 -1.99 8.91
N GLN A 71 -7.10 -0.77 9.23
CA GLN A 71 -5.75 -0.29 9.03
C GLN A 71 -5.03 -0.36 10.39
N GLU A 72 -3.85 -0.97 10.40
CA GLU A 72 -3.03 -1.03 11.61
C GLU A 72 -2.70 0.38 12.11
N ILE A 73 -2.84 0.57 13.42
CA ILE A 73 -2.40 1.76 14.13
C ILE A 73 -1.24 1.34 15.03
N GLU A 74 -0.08 1.95 14.84
CA GLU A 74 1.09 1.69 15.68
C GLU A 74 0.88 2.32 17.07
N ASN A 75 0.64 1.47 18.06
CA ASN A 75 0.56 1.86 19.47
C ASN A 75 1.83 1.42 20.19
N VAL A 76 2.48 2.34 20.89
CA VAL A 76 3.72 2.06 21.64
C VAL A 76 3.56 2.46 23.10
N ALA A 77 3.86 1.54 24.01
CA ALA A 77 3.95 1.79 25.43
C ALA A 77 5.42 2.06 25.81
N MET A 78 5.69 3.19 26.48
CA MET A 78 7.04 3.60 26.85
C MET A 78 7.14 3.92 28.33
N ARG A 79 8.34 3.73 28.90
CA ARG A 79 8.64 4.21 30.25
C ARG A 79 8.60 5.75 30.25
N LYS A 80 8.10 6.33 31.35
CA LYS A 80 7.91 7.79 31.49
C LYS A 80 9.19 8.62 31.26
N ASN A 81 10.36 8.04 31.49
CA ASN A 81 11.63 8.72 31.34
C ASN A 81 12.19 8.70 29.92
N VAL A 82 11.56 7.98 28.98
CA VAL A 82 12.02 7.94 27.60
C VAL A 82 11.51 9.17 26.85
N GLN A 83 12.44 9.93 26.27
CA GLN A 83 12.14 11.14 25.49
C GLN A 83 12.59 10.98 24.04
N ASN A 84 12.02 11.76 23.13
CA ASN A 84 12.41 11.88 21.72
C ASN A 84 12.29 10.63 20.85
N PHE A 85 11.49 9.64 21.25
CA PHE A 85 11.09 8.56 20.35
C PHE A 85 9.93 9.03 19.47
N VAL A 86 10.05 8.79 18.17
CA VAL A 86 9.03 9.16 17.19
C VAL A 86 8.59 7.91 16.46
N ILE A 87 7.29 7.62 16.56
CA ILE A 87 6.62 6.61 15.76
C ILE A 87 6.39 7.20 14.37
N GLY A 88 6.87 6.52 13.34
CA GLY A 88 6.75 6.98 11.96
C GLY A 88 5.31 6.87 11.43
N PRO A 89 4.96 7.60 10.35
CA PRO A 89 3.68 7.42 9.67
C PRO A 89 3.59 6.10 8.88
N SER A 90 4.71 5.38 8.72
CA SER A 90 4.80 4.06 8.10
C SER A 90 5.59 3.10 8.99
N PHE A 91 5.33 1.80 8.84
CA PHE A 91 5.89 0.72 9.67
C PHE A 91 7.42 0.67 9.76
N ASN A 92 8.12 1.33 8.82
CA ASN A 92 9.57 1.36 8.72
C ASN A 92 10.21 2.67 9.21
N ASP A 93 9.43 3.65 9.70
CA ASP A 93 9.89 5.01 9.99
C ASP A 93 10.03 5.33 11.49
N ASN A 94 10.21 4.31 12.33
CA ASN A 94 10.47 4.50 13.75
C ASN A 94 11.86 5.14 13.99
N LYS A 95 11.88 6.37 14.51
CA LYS A 95 13.13 7.13 14.69
C LYS A 95 13.67 6.94 16.11
N PHE A 96 14.88 6.39 16.17
CA PHE A 96 15.63 6.17 17.40
C PHE A 96 16.74 7.21 17.64
N GLY A 97 17.07 8.02 16.63
CA GLY A 97 18.12 9.03 16.70
C GLY A 97 17.72 10.18 17.62
N GLY A 98 18.21 10.17 18.87
CA GLY A 98 17.93 11.19 19.88
C GLY A 98 17.20 10.67 21.12
N VAL A 99 16.88 9.37 21.18
CA VAL A 99 16.20 8.77 22.33
C VAL A 99 17.09 8.77 23.56
N THR A 100 16.59 9.33 24.66
CA THR A 100 17.28 9.37 25.97
C THR A 100 16.43 8.71 27.06
N LYS A 101 17.02 8.46 28.24
CA LYS A 101 16.40 7.88 29.44
C LYS A 101 16.64 8.76 30.66
#